data_AF-A0A1F3SSN1-F1
#
_entry.id   AF-A0A1F3SSN1-F1
#
_cell.length_a   1.000
_cell.length_b   1.000
_cell.length_c   1.000
_cell.angle_alpha   90.00
_cell.angle_beta   90.00
_cell.angle_gamma   90.00
#
_symmetry.space_group_name_H-M   'P 1'
#
loop_
_entity.id
_entity.type
_entity.pdbx_description
1 polymer ?
#
loop_
_entity_poly.entity_id
_entity_poly.type
_entity_poly.pdbx_seq_one_letter_code
_entity_poly.pdbx_strand_id
1 'polypeptide(L)'
;MKIFGFILCFLVASCGMDSSQKTQPVSANVAGLAKLGAVYSGYNLSGVETTCSKPPEELACTMVYTEGEQFSAKCSTEGGQSFTCGCHQYLCSTKITFP
;
A
#
# COMPACT_ATOMS: atom_id res chain seq x y z
N MET A 1 -0.95 62.77 -14.80
CA MET A 1 -0.75 62.23 -16.17
C MET A 1 0.74 62.22 -16.50
N LYS A 2 1.34 61.02 -16.59
CA LYS A 2 2.65 60.68 -17.19
C LYS A 2 2.79 59.15 -17.07
N ILE A 3 2.34 58.41 -18.09
CA ILE A 3 3.16 57.77 -19.14
C ILE A 3 3.85 56.49 -18.63
N PHE A 4 3.25 55.36 -19.04
CA PHE A 4 3.86 54.14 -19.57
C PHE A 4 5.35 53.85 -19.30
N GLY A 5 5.58 52.67 -18.74
CA GLY A 5 6.81 51.87 -18.84
C GLY A 5 6.48 50.50 -18.22
N PHE A 6 5.85 49.57 -18.94
CA PHE A 6 6.45 48.69 -19.93
C PHE A 6 7.76 48.03 -19.44
N ILE A 7 7.61 46.77 -19.04
CA ILE A 7 8.60 45.70 -19.07
C ILE A 7 9.83 45.90 -18.20
N LEU A 8 9.90 45.11 -17.11
CA LEU A 8 11.10 44.33 -16.86
C LEU A 8 10.69 42.95 -16.32
N CYS A 9 10.81 41.95 -17.20
CA CYS A 9 10.88 40.55 -16.83
C CYS A 9 12.08 40.33 -15.91
N PHE A 10 11.85 40.23 -14.60
CA PHE A 10 12.78 39.51 -13.72
C PHE A 10 12.39 38.03 -13.71
N LEU A 11 12.91 37.34 -14.72
CA LEU A 11 13.17 35.92 -14.73
C LEU A 11 13.94 35.54 -13.45
N VAL A 12 13.22 35.10 -12.42
CA VAL A 12 13.84 34.31 -11.34
C VAL A 12 14.03 32.91 -11.90
N ALA A 13 15.29 32.61 -12.21
CA ALA A 13 15.76 31.26 -12.50
C ALA A 13 15.67 30.41 -11.23
N SER A 14 14.58 29.71 -11.04
CA SER A 14 14.51 28.57 -10.12
C SER A 14 14.79 27.29 -10.91
N CYS A 15 16.07 26.91 -11.00
CA CYS A 15 16.47 25.55 -11.33
C CYS A 15 16.05 24.63 -10.17
N GLY A 16 14.83 24.10 -10.24
CA GLY A 16 14.42 22.94 -9.45
C GLY A 16 14.86 21.67 -10.17
N MET A 17 16.01 21.12 -9.81
CA MET A 17 16.33 19.72 -10.05
C MET A 17 15.78 18.93 -8.87
N ASP A 18 14.68 18.22 -9.06
CA ASP A 18 14.37 17.04 -8.25
C ASP A 18 14.09 15.87 -9.17
N SER A 19 15.09 15.01 -9.27
CA SER A 19 14.94 13.64 -9.75
C SER A 19 14.15 12.87 -8.71
N SER A 20 12.94 12.41 -9.04
CA SER A 20 12.55 11.04 -8.73
C SER A 20 11.30 10.62 -9.49
N GLN A 21 11.55 9.72 -10.43
CA GLN A 21 10.71 8.58 -10.80
C GLN A 21 9.33 8.92 -11.40
N LYS A 22 9.36 9.20 -12.71
CA LYS A 22 8.25 8.89 -13.61
C LYS A 22 7.92 7.41 -13.44
N THR A 23 6.89 7.11 -12.65
CA THR A 23 6.23 5.80 -12.65
C THR A 23 5.92 5.46 -14.10
N GLN A 24 6.66 4.50 -14.63
CA GLN A 24 6.32 3.89 -15.89
C GLN A 24 4.93 3.29 -15.72
N PRO A 25 3.96 3.56 -16.62
CA PRO A 25 2.82 2.67 -16.70
C PRO A 25 3.41 1.32 -17.09
N VAL A 26 3.46 0.39 -16.14
CA VAL A 26 3.73 -1.01 -16.43
C VAL A 26 2.59 -1.46 -17.33
N SER A 27 2.80 -1.31 -18.64
CA SER A 27 2.08 -2.03 -19.67
C SER A 27 2.52 -3.49 -19.60
N ALA A 28 2.22 -4.12 -18.48
CA ALA A 28 2.17 -5.55 -18.36
C ALA A 28 0.79 -5.94 -18.87
N ASN A 29 0.73 -6.86 -19.84
CA ASN A 29 -0.51 -7.53 -20.18
C ASN A 29 -1.09 -8.15 -18.90
N VAL A 30 -2.04 -7.45 -18.27
CA VAL A 30 -2.68 -7.81 -16.99
C VAL A 30 -3.52 -9.10 -17.07
N ALA A 31 -3.59 -9.73 -18.23
CA ALA A 31 -4.16 -11.07 -18.41
C ALA A 31 -3.37 -12.18 -17.67
N GLY A 32 -2.13 -11.92 -17.24
CA GLY A 32 -1.31 -12.88 -16.47
C GLY A 32 -1.25 -12.65 -14.96
N LEU A 33 -1.74 -11.51 -14.45
CA LEU A 33 -1.62 -11.12 -13.04
C LEU A 33 -2.74 -11.67 -12.16
N ALA A 34 -3.83 -12.16 -12.73
CA ALA A 34 -4.88 -12.87 -11.99
C ALA A 34 -4.42 -14.23 -11.42
N LYS A 35 -3.19 -14.67 -11.74
CA LYS A 35 -2.56 -15.91 -11.24
C LYS A 35 -1.43 -15.66 -10.24
N LEU A 36 -1.07 -14.39 -9.99
CA LEU A 36 -0.17 -13.99 -8.92
C LEU A 36 -1.07 -13.72 -7.72
N GLY A 37 -1.00 -14.59 -6.70
CA GLY A 37 -1.90 -14.56 -5.55
C GLY A 37 -2.10 -13.15 -4.99
N ALA A 38 -3.32 -12.84 -4.55
CA ALA A 38 -3.68 -11.52 -4.04
C ALA A 38 -2.64 -11.04 -3.02
N VAL A 39 -2.03 -9.89 -3.30
CA VAL A 39 -1.07 -9.22 -2.41
C VAL A 39 -1.85 -8.20 -1.60
N TYR A 40 -1.76 -8.30 -0.28
CA TYR A 40 -2.38 -7.41 0.67
C TYR A 40 -1.32 -6.52 1.32
N SER A 41 -1.71 -5.31 1.68
CA SER A 41 -0.89 -4.34 2.41
C SER A 41 -1.57 -3.98 3.72
N GLY A 42 -0.80 -3.83 4.79
CA GLY A 42 -1.32 -3.45 6.10
C GLY A 42 -0.23 -3.43 7.16
N TYR A 43 -0.59 -3.16 8.41
CA TYR A 43 0.32 -3.26 9.54
C TYR A 43 0.28 -4.65 10.16
N ASN A 44 1.44 -5.14 10.58
CA ASN A 44 1.55 -6.40 11.31
C ASN A 44 1.33 -6.21 12.83
N LEU A 45 1.49 -7.30 13.60
CA LEU A 45 1.34 -7.29 15.06
C LEU A 45 2.31 -6.33 15.77
N SER A 46 3.45 -6.04 15.17
CA SER A 46 4.43 -5.05 15.66
C SER A 46 4.09 -3.61 15.25
N GLY A 47 2.99 -3.39 14.53
CA GLY A 47 2.60 -2.08 14.00
C GLY A 47 3.40 -1.62 12.78
N VAL A 48 4.19 -2.51 12.17
CA VAL A 48 5.01 -2.19 10.99
C VAL A 48 4.20 -2.41 9.73
N GLU A 49 4.12 -1.40 8.86
CA GLU A 49 3.50 -1.49 7.54
C GLU A 49 4.31 -2.41 6.64
N THR A 50 3.65 -3.41 6.06
CA THR A 50 4.25 -4.43 5.19
C THR A 50 3.22 -4.97 4.22
N THR A 51 3.66 -5.80 3.28
CA THR A 51 2.79 -6.52 2.34
C THR A 51 2.97 -8.03 2.49
N CYS A 52 1.95 -8.79 2.10
CA CYS A 52 2.03 -10.24 2.05
C CYS A 52 1.11 -10.82 0.97
N SER A 53 1.40 -12.03 0.51
CA SER A 53 0.54 -12.76 -0.42
C SER A 53 -0.43 -13.66 0.34
N LYS A 54 -1.64 -13.84 -0.20
CA LYS A 54 -2.58 -14.85 0.31
C LYS A 54 -1.90 -16.23 0.32
N PRO A 55 -1.92 -16.97 1.45
CA PRO A 55 -1.45 -18.34 1.47
C PRO A 55 -2.33 -19.24 0.59
N PRO A 56 -1.80 -20.40 0.13
CA PRO A 56 -2.60 -21.37 -0.62
C PRO A 56 -3.77 -21.88 0.22
N GLU A 57 -4.89 -22.21 -0.44
CA GLU A 57 -6.12 -22.66 0.26
C GLU A 57 -5.92 -24.00 0.99
N GLU A 58 -4.96 -24.81 0.54
CA GLU A 58 -4.60 -26.10 1.14
C GLU A 58 -3.63 -25.98 2.33
N LEU A 59 -3.32 -24.76 2.79
CA LEU A 59 -2.45 -24.57 3.94
C LEU A 59 -3.14 -25.08 5.22
N ALA A 60 -2.72 -26.25 5.69
CA ALA A 60 -3.16 -26.81 6.96
C ALA A 60 -2.36 -26.20 8.12
N CYS A 61 -3.07 -25.63 9.09
CA CYS A 61 -2.51 -24.98 10.26
C CYS A 61 -2.95 -25.65 11.55
N THR A 62 -2.15 -25.53 12.60
CA THR A 62 -2.52 -26.03 13.93
C THR A 62 -3.68 -25.21 14.50
N MET A 63 -4.61 -25.85 15.20
CA MET A 63 -5.77 -25.17 15.83
C MET A 63 -5.42 -24.42 17.13
N VAL A 64 -4.14 -24.07 17.32
CA VAL A 64 -3.68 -23.36 18.52
C VAL A 64 -3.96 -21.88 18.33
N TYR A 65 -4.71 -21.29 19.26
CA TYR A 65 -4.95 -19.86 19.28
C TYR A 65 -3.68 -19.13 19.72
N THR A 66 -3.20 -18.19 18.92
CA THR A 66 -2.00 -17.40 19.19
C THR A 66 -2.30 -15.90 19.27
N GLU A 67 -1.28 -15.09 19.57
CA GLU A 67 -1.38 -13.63 19.54
C GLU A 67 -1.77 -13.09 18.15
N GLY A 68 -1.42 -13.80 17.08
CA GLY A 68 -1.81 -13.44 15.71
C GLY A 68 -3.32 -13.43 15.52
N GLU A 69 -4.02 -14.45 16.00
CA GLU A 69 -5.49 -14.52 15.96
C GLU A 69 -6.13 -13.44 16.81
N GLN A 70 -5.56 -13.15 17.99
CA GLN A 70 -6.05 -12.06 18.84
C GLN A 70 -5.92 -10.71 18.13
N PHE A 71 -4.77 -10.46 17.48
CA PHE A 71 -4.55 -9.26 16.67
C PHE A 71 -5.55 -9.17 15.50
N SER A 72 -5.79 -10.28 14.79
CA SER A 72 -6.77 -10.34 13.70
C SER A 72 -8.18 -9.99 14.19
N ALA A 73 -8.61 -10.54 15.32
CA ALA A 73 -9.93 -10.24 15.90
C ALA A 73 -10.05 -8.77 16.33
N LYS A 74 -8.99 -8.21 16.91
CA LYS A 74 -8.93 -6.80 17.31
C LYS A 74 -9.02 -5.89 16.09
N CYS A 75 -8.29 -6.19 15.02
CA CYS A 75 -8.34 -5.45 13.75
C CYS A 75 -9.78 -5.30 13.25
N SER A 76 -10.54 -6.40 13.20
CA SER A 76 -11.94 -6.38 12.77
C SER A 76 -12.85 -5.61 13.73
N THR A 77 -12.61 -5.74 15.04
CA THR A 77 -13.38 -5.01 16.07
C THR A 77 -13.16 -3.49 15.98
N GLU A 78 -11.99 -3.06 15.55
CA GLU A 78 -11.62 -1.66 15.36
C GLU A 78 -12.06 -1.09 13.99
N GLY A 79 -12.81 -1.89 13.20
CA GLY A 79 -13.30 -1.50 11.88
C GLY A 79 -12.29 -1.66 10.74
N GLY A 80 -11.17 -2.32 11.00
CA GLY A 80 -10.19 -2.71 9.99
C GLY A 80 -10.52 -4.04 9.31
N GLN A 81 -9.81 -4.33 8.24
CA GLN A 81 -9.84 -5.60 7.53
C GLN A 81 -8.56 -6.39 7.86
N SER A 82 -8.73 -7.61 8.36
CA SER A 82 -7.62 -8.53 8.63
C SER A 82 -7.37 -9.45 7.44
N PHE A 83 -6.10 -9.70 7.11
CA PHE A 83 -5.66 -10.58 6.04
C PHE A 83 -4.70 -11.63 6.58
N THR A 84 -5.00 -12.90 6.34
CA THR A 84 -4.10 -14.03 6.62
C THR A 84 -2.95 -14.04 5.60
N CYS A 85 -1.73 -13.99 6.11
CA CYS A 85 -0.49 -14.14 5.35
C CYS A 85 0.16 -15.52 5.53
N GLY A 86 -0.23 -16.24 6.58
CA GLY A 86 0.26 -17.57 6.94
C GLY A 86 -0.57 -18.13 8.09
N CYS A 87 -0.12 -19.23 8.71
CA CYS A 87 -0.95 -19.93 9.71
C CYS A 87 -1.40 -19.09 10.89
N HIS A 88 -0.52 -18.22 11.40
CA HIS A 88 -0.79 -17.36 12.54
C HIS A 88 -0.28 -15.94 12.30
N GLN A 89 -0.13 -15.57 11.02
CA GLN A 89 0.42 -14.29 10.60
C GLN A 89 -0.67 -13.51 9.89
N TYR A 90 -0.95 -12.33 10.41
CA TYR A 90 -2.04 -11.48 9.95
C TYR A 90 -1.56 -10.06 9.72
N LEU A 91 -2.14 -9.40 8.73
CA LEU A 91 -2.05 -7.96 8.53
C LEU A 91 -3.39 -7.33 8.79
N CYS A 92 -3.37 -6.14 9.38
CA CYS A 92 -4.55 -5.31 9.49
C CYS A 92 -4.44 -4.11 8.55
N SER A 93 -5.50 -3.83 7.80
CA SER A 93 -5.63 -2.61 7.02
C SER A 93 -6.88 -1.85 7.41
N THR A 94 -6.76 -0.57 7.69
CA THR A 94 -7.91 0.35 7.80
C THR A 94 -8.28 0.95 6.45
N LYS A 95 -7.50 0.68 5.40
CA LYS A 95 -7.75 1.11 4.03
C LYS A 95 -8.24 -0.09 3.23
N ILE A 96 -9.52 -0.09 2.88
CA ILE A 96 -10.07 -1.08 1.94
C ILE A 96 -9.60 -0.66 0.54
N THR A 97 -8.50 -1.25 0.07
CA THR A 97 -8.06 -1.09 -1.33
C THR A 97 -8.72 -2.18 -2.17
N PHE A 98 -9.75 -1.80 -2.91
CA PHE A 98 -10.33 -2.66 -3.94
C PHE A 98 -9.36 -2.73 -5.12
N PRO A 99 -9.00 -3.93 -5.63
CA PRO A 99 -8.26 -4.05 -6.89
C PRO A 99 -9.08 -3.56 -8.08
#